data_AF-A0A089L194-F1
#
_entry.id   AF-A0A089L194-F1
#
_cell.length_a   1.000
_cell.length_b   1.000
_cell.length_c   1.000
_cell.angle_alpha   90.00
_cell.angle_beta   90.00
_cell.angle_gamma   90.00
#
_symmetry.space_group_name_H-M   'P 1'
#
loop_
_entity.id
_entity.type
_entity.pdbx_description
1 polymer ?
#
loop_
_entity_poly.entity_id
_entity_poly.type
_entity_poly.pdbx_seq_one_letter_code
_entity_poly.pdbx_strand_id
1 'polypeptide(L)'
;MSSSGRIEDETGYESSLAWLVEKAKLLDDPLTLSKAERIKLQRTYDFVEQRVLEYRRGQLLLTEPWRRKIYDEAGLKYQEFNGGKG
;
A
#
# COMPACT_ATOMS: atom_id res chain seq x y z
N MET A 1 -8.63 11.10 -1.53
CA MET A 1 -7.32 10.59 -1.94
C MET A 1 -6.71 11.59 -2.89
N SER A 2 -5.46 11.99 -2.68
CA SER A 2 -4.73 12.81 -3.64
C SER A 2 -4.76 12.16 -5.04
N SER A 3 -4.59 12.96 -6.09
CA SER A 3 -4.59 12.50 -7.50
C SER A 3 -3.54 11.41 -7.82
N SER A 4 -2.65 11.11 -6.88
CA SER A 4 -1.60 10.09 -6.99
C SER A 4 -1.88 8.80 -6.21
N GLY A 5 -2.89 8.78 -5.34
CA GLY A 5 -3.21 7.63 -4.47
C GLY A 5 -2.11 7.29 -3.46
N ARG A 6 -1.15 8.18 -3.23
CA ARG A 6 -0.06 8.00 -2.25
C ARG A 6 -0.59 8.09 -0.82
N ILE A 7 0.06 7.37 0.08
CA ILE A 7 -0.18 7.49 1.52
C ILE A 7 0.68 8.66 2.02
N GLU A 8 0.04 9.63 2.65
CA GLU A 8 0.69 10.90 3.00
C GLU A 8 1.46 10.80 4.33
N ASP A 9 0.90 10.08 5.29
CA ASP A 9 1.39 9.98 6.65
C ASP A 9 1.04 8.64 7.32
N GLU A 10 1.41 8.50 8.59
CA GLU A 10 1.17 7.29 9.37
C GLU A 10 -0.33 7.03 9.57
N THR A 11 -1.13 8.08 9.79
CA THR A 11 -2.59 7.95 9.91
C THR A 11 -3.21 7.33 8.67
N GLY A 12 -2.79 7.78 7.48
CA GLY A 12 -3.20 7.21 6.20
C GLY A 12 -2.75 5.77 6.03
N TYR A 13 -1.55 5.43 6.50
CA TYR A 13 -1.01 4.07 6.48
C TYR A 13 -1.84 3.13 7.36
N GLU A 14 -2.07 3.49 8.63
CA GLU A 14 -2.85 2.71 9.58
C GLU A 14 -4.29 2.51 9.11
N SER A 15 -4.92 3.57 8.60
CA SER A 15 -6.29 3.51 8.04
C SER A 15 -6.35 2.56 6.84
N SER A 16 -5.32 2.57 5.98
CA SER A 16 -5.23 1.67 4.82
C SER A 16 -5.04 0.22 5.25
N LEU A 17 -4.21 -0.05 6.27
CA LEU A 17 -4.04 -1.39 6.84
C LEU A 17 -5.35 -1.90 7.45
N ALA A 18 -6.03 -1.09 8.25
CA ALA A 18 -7.31 -1.45 8.84
C ALA A 18 -8.35 -1.80 7.76
N TRP A 19 -8.41 -0.99 6.70
CA TRP A 19 -9.27 -1.25 5.55
C TRP A 19 -8.92 -2.56 4.85
N LEU A 20 -7.64 -2.86 4.60
CA LEU A 20 -7.22 -4.14 3.99
C LEU A 20 -7.64 -5.33 4.86
N VAL A 21 -7.44 -5.27 6.18
CA VAL A 21 -7.85 -6.35 7.10
C VAL A 21 -9.37 -6.55 7.08
N GLU A 22 -10.15 -5.46 7.03
CA GLU A 22 -11.61 -5.55 6.94
C GLU A 22 -12.06 -6.18 5.61
N LYS A 23 -11.49 -5.72 4.48
CA LYS A 23 -11.92 -6.18 3.15
C LYS A 23 -11.42 -7.57 2.79
N ALA A 24 -10.29 -8.01 3.36
CA ALA A 24 -9.83 -9.38 3.22
C ALA A 24 -10.90 -10.38 3.68
N LYS A 25 -11.60 -10.10 4.80
CA LYS A 25 -12.69 -10.95 5.30
C LYS A 25 -13.84 -11.12 4.29
N LEU A 26 -14.18 -10.06 3.57
CA LEU A 26 -15.21 -10.10 2.52
C LEU A 26 -14.73 -10.82 1.26
N LEU A 27 -13.44 -10.69 0.92
CA LEU A 27 -12.84 -11.41 -0.20
C LEU A 27 -12.61 -12.90 0.11
N ASP A 28 -12.38 -13.27 1.36
CA ASP A 28 -12.18 -14.68 1.73
C ASP A 28 -13.50 -15.46 1.77
N ASP A 29 -14.61 -14.80 2.13
CA ASP A 29 -15.92 -15.45 2.15
C ASP A 29 -16.56 -15.47 0.75
N PRO A 30 -16.78 -16.65 0.13
CA PRO A 30 -17.37 -16.76 -1.21
C PRO A 30 -18.83 -16.28 -1.29
N LEU A 31 -19.56 -16.21 -0.17
CA LEU A 31 -21.00 -15.93 -0.14
C LEU A 31 -21.36 -14.45 0.09
N THR A 32 -20.40 -13.61 0.44
CA THR A 32 -20.65 -12.20 0.82
C THR A 32 -20.81 -11.26 -0.37
N LEU A 33 -20.20 -11.58 -1.52
CA LEU A 33 -20.11 -10.69 -2.68
C LEU A 33 -20.52 -11.42 -3.96
N SER A 34 -21.26 -10.74 -4.82
CA SER A 34 -21.43 -11.19 -6.20
C SER A 34 -20.08 -11.21 -6.93
N LYS A 35 -20.00 -11.95 -8.04
CA LYS A 35 -18.77 -12.01 -8.86
C LYS A 35 -18.30 -10.62 -9.31
N ALA A 36 -19.21 -9.73 -9.70
CA ALA A 36 -18.86 -8.39 -10.18
C ALA A 36 -18.31 -7.52 -9.04
N GLU A 37 -18.94 -7.56 -7.86
CA GLU A 37 -18.50 -6.82 -6.68
C GLU A 37 -17.15 -7.33 -6.18
N ARG A 38 -16.95 -8.65 -6.18
CA ARG A 38 -15.66 -9.28 -5.83
C ARG A 38 -14.54 -8.80 -6.75
N ILE A 39 -14.76 -8.82 -8.07
CA ILE A 39 -13.75 -8.34 -9.03
C ILE A 39 -13.42 -6.87 -8.79
N LYS A 40 -14.43 -6.04 -8.53
CA LYS A 40 -14.22 -4.62 -8.24
C LYS A 40 -13.48 -4.41 -6.92
N LEU A 41 -13.86 -5.11 -5.86
CA LEU A 41 -13.22 -5.02 -4.56
C LEU A 41 -11.77 -5.50 -4.62
N GLN A 42 -11.50 -6.61 -5.31
CA GLN A 42 -10.15 -7.14 -5.49
C GLN A 42 -9.23 -6.11 -6.16
N ARG A 43 -9.69 -5.45 -7.23
CA ARG A 43 -8.88 -4.41 -7.91
C ARG A 43 -8.51 -3.25 -6.97
N THR A 44 -9.47 -2.81 -6.16
CA THR A 44 -9.20 -1.76 -5.17
C THR A 44 -8.28 -2.27 -4.06
N TYR A 45 -8.47 -3.52 -3.64
CA TYR A 45 -7.63 -4.19 -2.65
C TYR A 45 -6.17 -4.23 -3.08
N ASP A 46 -5.90 -4.79 -4.28
CA ASP A 46 -4.56 -4.88 -4.85
C ASP A 46 -3.92 -3.49 -4.98
N PHE A 47 -4.70 -2.49 -5.36
CA PHE A 47 -4.22 -1.11 -5.44
C PHE A 47 -3.79 -0.57 -4.08
N VAL A 48 -4.64 -0.70 -3.05
CA VAL A 48 -4.35 -0.21 -1.69
C VAL A 48 -3.17 -0.97 -1.08
N GLU A 49 -3.13 -2.30 -1.24
CA GLU A 49 -2.01 -3.14 -0.81
C GLU A 49 -0.68 -2.65 -1.41
N GLN A 50 -0.66 -2.39 -2.72
CA GLN A 50 0.53 -1.86 -3.38
C GLN A 50 0.97 -0.51 -2.81
N ARG A 51 0.03 0.40 -2.48
CA ARG A 51 0.35 1.71 -1.86
C ARG A 51 0.94 1.54 -0.45
N VAL A 52 0.39 0.63 0.34
CA VAL A 52 0.88 0.29 1.70
C VAL A 52 2.31 -0.25 1.63
N LEU A 53 2.60 -1.17 0.71
CA LEU A 53 3.93 -1.73 0.51
C LEU A 53 4.93 -0.65 0.06
N GLU A 54 4.53 0.22 -0.86
CA GLU A 54 5.38 1.33 -1.33
C GLU A 54 5.69 2.32 -0.21
N TYR A 55 4.69 2.70 0.61
CA TYR A 55 4.88 3.56 1.78
C TYR A 55 5.87 2.94 2.76
N ARG A 56 5.67 1.66 3.12
CA ARG A 56 6.52 0.98 4.10
C ARG A 56 7.97 0.87 3.63
N ARG A 57 8.20 0.54 2.36
CA ARG A 57 9.55 0.53 1.77
C ARG A 57 10.16 1.92 1.78
N GLY A 58 9.39 2.94 1.44
CA GLY A 58 9.84 4.33 1.48
C GLY A 58 10.28 4.78 2.89
N GLN A 59 9.51 4.41 3.92
CA GLN A 59 9.87 4.68 5.33
C GLN A 59 11.18 3.98 5.70
N LEU A 60 11.37 2.72 5.29
CA LEU A 60 12.63 2.00 5.52
C LEU A 60 13.82 2.66 4.83
N LEU A 61 13.63 3.31 3.68
CA LEU A 61 14.73 4.02 3.01
C LEU A 61 15.20 5.27 3.76
N LEU A 62 14.37 5.84 4.64
CA LEU A 62 14.78 6.97 5.48
C LEU A 62 15.83 6.55 6.52
N THR A 63 15.72 5.34 7.07
CA THR A 63 16.64 4.82 8.09
C THR A 63 17.70 3.89 7.51
N GLU A 64 17.42 3.24 6.38
CA GLU A 64 18.26 2.22 5.76
C GLU A 64 18.43 2.47 4.24
N PRO A 65 19.13 3.54 3.82
CA PRO A 65 19.21 3.94 2.41
C PRO A 65 19.81 2.89 1.47
N TRP A 66 20.65 1.99 2.01
CA TRP A 66 21.27 0.90 1.26
C TRP A 66 20.25 -0.08 0.65
N ARG A 67 19.04 -0.16 1.21
CA ARG A 67 17.96 -1.01 0.67
C ARG A 67 17.47 -0.55 -0.70
N ARG A 68 17.73 0.70 -1.11
CA ARG A 68 17.31 1.24 -2.41
C ARG A 68 17.79 0.35 -3.56
N LYS A 69 19.08 0.01 -3.56
CA LYS A 69 19.68 -0.86 -4.58
C LYS A 69 18.99 -2.22 -4.66
N ILE A 70 18.66 -2.81 -3.51
CA ILE A 70 17.96 -4.10 -3.44
C ILE A 70 16.55 -3.99 -4.01
N TYR A 71 15.82 -2.91 -3.70
CA TYR A 71 14.50 -2.70 -4.25
C TYR A 71 14.52 -2.49 -5.77
N ASP A 72 15.48 -1.70 -6.27
CA ASP A 72 15.64 -1.47 -7.70
C ASP A 72 15.99 -2.78 -8.44
N GLU A 73 16.93 -3.57 -7.92
CA GLU A 73 17.31 -4.88 -8.48
C GLU A 73 16.15 -5.89 -8.48
N ALA A 74 15.29 -5.83 -7.46
CA ALA A 74 14.10 -6.67 -7.34
C ALA A 74 12.87 -6.12 -8.11
N GLY A 75 12.97 -4.97 -8.76
CA GLY A 75 11.84 -4.31 -9.44
C GLY A 75 10.73 -3.85 -8.50
N LEU A 76 11.04 -3.66 -7.20
CA LEU A 76 10.09 -3.26 -6.18
C LEU A 76 9.95 -1.75 -6.14
N LYS A 77 8.73 -1.27 -6.35
CA LYS A 77 8.40 0.15 -6.17
C LYS A 77 8.44 0.53 -4.69
N TYR A 78 8.80 1.79 -4.44
CA TYR A 78 8.78 2.43 -3.12
C TYR A 78 8.34 3.89 -3.25
N GLN A 79 7.80 4.41 -2.16
CA GLN A 79 7.44 5.81 -2.06
C GLN A 79 8.67 6.65 -1.67
N GLU A 80 9.05 7.61 -2.50
CA GLU A 80 10.07 8.58 -2.11
C GLU A 80 9.50 9.63 -1.16
N PHE A 81 10.18 9.82 -0.03
CA PHE A 81 9.93 10.91 0.89
C PHE A 81 11.09 11.90 0.72
N ASN A 82 10.77 13.19 0.55
CA ASN A 82 11.80 14.22 0.61
C ASN A 82 12.32 14.21 2.05
N GLY A 83 13.50 13.64 2.27
CA GLY A 83 14.18 13.72 3.55
C GLY A 83 14.29 15.20 3.90
N GLY A 84 13.47 15.67 4.83
CA GLY A 84 13.62 17.00 5.39
C GLY A 84 15.00 17.06 6.00
N LYS A 85 15.92 17.81 5.37
CA LYS A 85 16.92 18.50 6.15
C LYS A 85 16.16 19.52 6.99
N GLY A 86 15.75 19.10 8.18
CA GLY A 86 15.28 19.95 9.28
C GLY A 86 16.28 19.83 10.41
#